data_AF-A0A2J0LNV9-F1
#
_entry.id   AF-A0A2J0LNV9-F1
#
_cell.length_a   1.000
_cell.length_b   1.000
_cell.length_c   1.000
_cell.angle_alpha   90.00
_cell.angle_beta   90.00
_cell.angle_gamma   90.00
#
_symmetry.space_group_name_H-M   'P 1'
#
loop_
_entity.id
_entity.type
_entity.pdbx_description
1 polymer ?
#
loop_
_entity_poly.entity_id
_entity_poly.type
_entity_poly.pdbx_seq_one_letter_code
_entity_poly.pdbx_strand_id
1 'polypeptide(L)'
;MTGLISDTFYKYIKGLLCISAAGILFFTGRCFAMDEWIYSGYGIKEACAKIILAGAADNKMVYAATDYFLYVSDDAGSNWRQAFAAGGSENTINFICLLRSKKTHIFVATQDGLYVSGGALSEWNKVFDRQVNCVVADSVNKRIYIAAENGIFVSGDLGITWRLIYANAASESVQYIALSLSGDIIYANSSGRILSFEVNGLNWKILYSSIRGDVLDDIEEDPQEQENFAGIRSLFVDMVDPNRIYAATSKGVLYSEDAGHSWFYITGVGFAAGAAGVNHVVLFDNSLYCATSEGVFMYNSDKGAWKQLWQGSGFKDALFLSFNPDTRMLWAATLNGIFKMQLAQKATLGLEMKLPQHIIERFKYEPSIAQVQRVAVRYAEVHPDKISKWRTQARIKAFVPEFDLGYDKSISLYTNNNYTVGPNDWSIDLKWNLGDLIFSTDQTSIDVRSRLTAQLRDDILDDVTRLYYERRRLQVELIVSLPDNEKEKYDKLLRLEELTADIDGLTGGWFSANLEKA
;
A
#
# COMPACT_ATOMS: atom_id res chain seq x y z
N MET A 1 3.42 27.73 81.92
CA MET A 1 2.81 26.79 80.96
C MET A 1 2.51 27.56 79.68
N THR A 2 3.38 27.44 78.66
CA THR A 2 3.13 27.64 77.20
C THR A 2 4.47 27.81 76.48
N GLY A 3 5.33 26.81 76.62
CA GLY A 3 6.56 26.68 75.84
C GLY A 3 6.73 25.19 75.56
N LEU A 4 6.12 24.71 74.46
CA LEU A 4 6.31 23.33 73.94
C LEU A 4 5.56 23.02 72.63
N ILE A 5 5.12 24.00 71.82
CA ILE A 5 4.33 23.70 70.60
C ILE A 5 5.00 24.12 69.28
N SER A 6 6.09 24.90 69.27
CA SER A 6 6.63 25.40 67.98
C SER A 6 7.62 24.47 67.26
N ASP A 7 8.25 23.50 67.94
CA ASP A 7 9.36 22.71 67.34
C ASP A 7 8.95 21.34 66.77
N THR A 8 7.86 20.74 67.24
CA THR A 8 7.35 19.47 66.71
C THR A 8 6.59 19.64 65.40
N PHE A 9 5.99 20.81 65.16
CA PHE A 9 5.28 21.10 63.90
C PHE A 9 6.24 21.41 62.74
N TYR A 10 7.40 22.03 63.03
CA TYR A 10 8.39 22.39 62.00
C TYR A 10 9.23 21.18 61.52
N LYS A 11 9.45 20.17 62.39
CA LYS A 11 10.11 18.91 62.00
C LYS A 11 9.23 17.99 61.15
N TYR A 12 7.91 17.99 61.35
CA TYR A 12 6.98 17.19 60.53
C TYR A 12 6.85 17.73 59.10
N ILE A 13 6.88 19.06 58.92
CA ILE A 13 6.77 19.68 57.59
C ILE A 13 8.06 19.49 56.76
N LYS A 14 9.25 19.51 57.39
CA LYS A 14 10.51 19.17 56.68
C LYS A 14 10.67 17.67 56.38
N GLY A 15 10.07 16.80 57.20
CA GLY A 15 10.01 15.36 56.95
C GLY A 15 9.11 15.00 55.76
N LEU A 16 7.93 15.62 55.65
CA LEU A 16 7.02 15.39 54.51
C LEU A 16 7.53 16.00 53.19
N LEU A 17 8.24 17.14 53.23
CA LEU A 17 8.85 17.73 52.03
C LEU A 17 10.07 16.96 51.50
N CYS A 18 10.75 16.16 52.34
CA CYS A 18 11.83 15.29 51.87
C CYS A 18 11.34 13.95 51.29
N ILE A 19 10.16 13.46 51.69
CA ILE A 19 9.61 12.21 51.17
C ILE A 19 8.91 12.43 49.82
N SER A 20 8.37 13.63 49.55
CA SER A 20 7.88 13.97 48.20
C SER A 20 9.00 14.28 47.21
N ALA A 21 10.14 14.83 47.65
CA ALA A 21 11.29 15.07 46.78
C ALA A 21 12.08 13.79 46.44
N ALA A 22 12.17 12.82 47.35
CA ALA A 22 12.83 11.54 47.09
C ALA A 22 11.96 10.55 46.29
N GLY A 23 10.62 10.63 46.40
CA GLY A 23 9.69 9.85 45.57
C GLY A 23 9.59 10.33 44.11
N ILE A 24 9.91 11.60 43.85
CA ILE A 24 9.93 12.19 42.49
C ILE A 24 11.27 11.96 41.78
N LEU A 25 12.35 11.64 42.52
CA LEU A 25 13.68 11.37 41.93
C LEU A 25 14.00 9.89 41.69
N PHE A 26 13.15 8.94 42.13
CA PHE A 26 13.30 7.51 41.82
C PHE A 26 12.35 6.99 40.74
N PHE A 27 11.47 7.83 40.18
CA PHE A 27 10.60 7.48 39.06
C PHE A 27 11.01 8.11 37.71
N THR A 28 12.17 8.76 37.64
CA THR A 28 12.75 9.33 36.41
C THR A 28 13.76 8.40 35.72
N GLY A 29 13.73 7.12 36.07
CA GLY A 29 14.54 6.05 35.46
C GLY A 29 13.82 5.21 34.40
N ARG A 30 12.62 5.61 33.96
CA ARG A 30 12.02 5.09 32.73
C ARG A 30 12.03 6.20 31.71
N CYS A 31 13.03 6.15 30.82
CA CYS A 31 13.05 6.90 29.59
C CYS A 31 11.79 6.51 28.79
N PHE A 32 10.69 7.21 29.03
CA PHE A 32 9.61 7.26 28.06
C PHE A 32 10.23 7.95 26.85
N ALA A 33 10.55 7.17 25.82
CA ALA A 33 10.78 7.74 24.49
C ALA A 33 9.47 8.43 24.10
N MET A 34 9.38 9.73 24.40
CA MET A 34 8.30 10.54 23.88
C MET A 34 8.53 10.69 22.38
N ASP A 35 7.49 10.45 21.60
CA ASP A 35 7.43 10.70 20.16
C ASP A 35 7.49 12.22 19.89
N GLU A 36 8.56 12.88 20.34
CA GLU A 36 8.77 14.32 20.19
C GLU A 36 9.78 14.59 19.08
N TRP A 37 9.43 15.56 18.24
CA TRP A 37 10.31 16.07 17.21
C TRP A 37 11.32 17.04 17.82
N ILE A 38 12.60 16.73 17.64
CA ILE A 38 13.71 17.53 18.13
C ILE A 38 14.33 18.27 16.94
N TYR A 39 14.47 19.59 17.08
CA TYR A 39 15.21 20.38 16.10
C TYR A 39 16.69 19.99 16.10
N SER A 40 17.24 19.70 14.92
CA SER A 40 18.59 19.20 14.73
C SER A 40 19.32 19.94 13.61
N GLY A 41 18.93 21.19 13.32
CA GLY A 41 19.52 22.03 12.25
C GLY A 41 20.61 23.00 12.71
N TYR A 42 21.12 22.89 13.95
CA TYR A 42 22.10 23.82 14.49
C TYR A 42 23.39 23.84 13.66
N GLY A 43 23.67 24.98 13.01
CA GLY A 43 24.86 25.17 12.15
C GLY A 43 24.56 25.22 10.65
N ILE A 44 23.33 24.90 10.24
CA ILE A 44 22.85 25.20 8.89
C ILE A 44 22.40 26.66 8.87
N LYS A 45 22.94 27.46 7.94
CA LYS A 45 22.66 28.89 7.88
C LYS A 45 21.30 29.18 7.25
N GLU A 46 20.87 28.33 6.33
CA GLU A 46 19.60 28.44 5.64
C GLU A 46 18.48 27.81 6.47
N ALA A 47 17.31 28.44 6.47
CA ALA A 47 16.13 27.88 7.12
C ALA A 47 15.57 26.65 6.37
N CYS A 48 15.69 26.63 5.04
CA CYS A 48 15.06 25.60 4.21
C CYS A 48 15.99 24.42 3.93
N ALA A 49 15.63 23.25 4.46
CA ALA A 49 16.24 21.97 4.09
C ALA A 49 15.31 21.23 3.12
N LYS A 50 15.81 20.87 1.93
CA LYS A 50 15.06 20.17 0.90
C LYS A 50 15.09 18.66 1.08
N ILE A 51 16.27 18.11 1.31
CA ILE A 51 16.49 16.66 1.36
C ILE A 51 17.35 16.32 2.56
N ILE A 52 17.02 15.21 3.19
CA ILE A 52 17.83 14.61 4.23
C ILE A 52 18.08 13.15 3.88
N LEU A 53 19.31 12.69 4.03
CA LEU A 53 19.68 11.28 3.95
C LEU A 53 20.42 10.89 5.21
N ALA A 54 19.82 10.00 5.99
CA ALA A 54 20.50 9.38 7.12
C ALA A 54 21.31 8.18 6.64
N GLY A 55 22.59 8.13 7.00
CA GLY A 55 23.39 6.95 6.72
C GLY A 55 22.96 5.77 7.59
N ALA A 56 22.74 4.60 6.99
CA ALA A 56 22.75 3.31 7.70
C ALA A 56 24.20 2.86 8.03
N ALA A 57 24.34 1.86 8.90
CA ALA A 57 25.53 1.39 9.62
C ALA A 57 26.09 2.42 10.63
N ASP A 58 26.72 1.92 11.71
CA ASP A 58 27.31 2.55 12.92
C ASP A 58 27.91 3.98 12.83
N ASN A 59 28.08 4.49 11.62
CA ASN A 59 28.51 5.84 11.34
C ASN A 59 27.32 6.80 11.53
N LYS A 60 27.40 7.68 12.54
CA LYS A 60 26.44 8.75 12.85
C LYS A 60 26.35 9.85 11.76
N MET A 61 26.66 9.49 10.52
CA MET A 61 26.73 10.37 9.36
C MET A 61 25.34 10.67 8.83
N VAL A 62 25.01 11.96 8.76
CA VAL A 62 23.75 12.46 8.19
C VAL A 62 24.08 13.55 7.18
N TYR A 63 23.36 13.55 6.07
CA TYR A 63 23.52 14.52 4.98
C TYR A 63 22.24 15.31 4.82
N ALA A 64 22.37 16.62 4.64
CA ALA A 64 21.24 17.50 4.40
C ALA A 64 21.55 18.49 3.29
N ALA A 65 20.66 18.57 2.31
CA ALA A 65 20.77 19.51 1.20
C ALA A 65 19.77 20.66 1.38
N THR A 66 20.26 21.88 1.23
CA THR A 66 19.44 23.09 1.04
C THR A 66 19.34 23.38 -0.46
N ASP A 67 18.84 24.55 -0.85
CA ASP A 67 18.83 24.95 -2.25
C ASP A 67 20.23 25.00 -2.88
N TYR A 68 21.23 25.42 -2.13
CA TYR A 68 22.56 25.72 -2.69
C TYR A 68 23.70 24.94 -2.03
N PHE A 69 23.48 24.36 -0.85
CA PHE A 69 24.54 23.76 -0.04
C PHE A 69 24.21 22.34 0.39
N LEU A 70 25.22 21.48 0.41
CA LEU A 70 25.17 20.20 1.10
C LEU A 70 25.90 20.34 2.43
N TYR A 71 25.24 19.98 3.51
CA TYR A 71 25.80 19.85 4.84
C TYR A 71 25.94 18.38 5.21
N VAL A 72 26.98 18.08 5.98
CA VAL A 72 27.23 16.77 6.58
C VAL A 72 27.41 16.93 8.07
N SER A 73 26.84 16.01 8.82
CA SER A 73 27.05 15.83 10.25
C SER A 73 27.66 14.46 10.48
N ASP A 74 28.68 14.38 11.34
CA ASP A 74 29.32 13.13 11.79
C ASP A 74 28.88 12.71 13.21
N ASP A 75 27.97 13.48 13.82
CA ASP A 75 27.53 13.34 15.21
C ASP A 75 26.00 13.26 15.36
N ALA A 76 25.35 12.63 14.38
CA ALA A 76 23.90 12.41 14.34
C ALA A 76 23.08 13.72 14.36
N GLY A 77 23.55 14.72 13.61
CA GLY A 77 22.94 16.03 13.38
C GLY A 77 23.07 16.99 14.55
N SER A 78 24.04 16.79 15.45
CA SER A 78 24.27 17.73 16.55
C SER A 78 25.07 18.94 16.05
N ASN A 79 26.02 18.73 15.14
CA ASN A 79 26.75 19.75 14.42
C ASN A 79 26.78 19.45 12.92
N TRP A 80 26.80 20.52 12.12
CA TRP A 80 26.83 20.44 10.67
C TRP A 80 28.02 21.21 10.11
N ARG A 81 28.70 20.60 9.14
CA ARG A 81 29.72 21.26 8.32
C ARG A 81 29.28 21.28 6.86
N GLN A 82 29.52 22.38 6.18
CA GLN A 82 29.27 22.48 4.75
C GLN A 82 30.28 21.59 4.00
N ALA A 83 29.78 20.74 3.11
CA ALA A 83 30.57 19.82 2.29
C ALA A 83 30.60 20.22 0.81
N PHE A 84 29.53 20.86 0.32
CA PHE A 84 29.39 21.26 -1.09
C PHE A 84 28.65 22.59 -1.21
N ALA A 85 28.96 23.34 -2.27
CA ALA A 85 28.21 24.50 -2.72
C ALA A 85 27.95 24.35 -4.22
N ALA A 86 26.69 24.42 -4.63
CA ALA A 86 26.35 24.57 -6.03
C ALA A 86 26.87 25.94 -6.50
N GLY A 87 27.77 25.95 -7.49
CA GLY A 87 28.39 27.17 -7.98
C GLY A 87 27.39 28.02 -8.79
N GLY A 88 27.37 29.33 -8.54
CA GLY A 88 26.48 30.30 -9.22
C GLY A 88 25.17 30.54 -8.46
N SER A 89 24.57 31.72 -8.66
CA SER A 89 23.35 32.14 -7.95
C SER A 89 22.07 31.41 -8.39
N GLU A 90 22.10 30.74 -9.54
CA GLU A 90 20.92 30.04 -10.10
C GLU A 90 21.02 28.52 -9.97
N ASN A 91 22.19 27.98 -9.64
CA ASN A 91 22.39 26.54 -9.61
C ASN A 91 21.87 25.95 -8.31
N THR A 92 20.72 25.27 -8.35
CA THR A 92 20.13 24.64 -7.17
C THR A 92 20.38 23.14 -7.13
N ILE A 93 20.43 22.58 -5.91
CA ILE A 93 20.47 21.15 -5.65
C ILE A 93 19.04 20.60 -5.77
N ASN A 94 18.87 19.64 -6.67
CA ASN A 94 17.60 18.96 -6.94
C ASN A 94 17.49 17.66 -6.14
N PHE A 95 18.57 16.87 -6.08
CA PHE A 95 18.57 15.59 -5.39
C PHE A 95 19.94 15.18 -4.88
N ILE A 96 19.97 14.31 -3.87
CA ILE A 96 21.22 13.71 -3.38
C ILE A 96 21.06 12.20 -3.26
N CYS A 97 22.14 11.45 -3.47
CA CYS A 97 22.13 10.00 -3.33
C CYS A 97 23.47 9.47 -2.80
N LEU A 98 23.40 8.36 -2.08
CA LEU A 98 24.55 7.67 -1.51
C LEU A 98 24.73 6.32 -2.20
N LEU A 99 25.89 6.10 -2.80
CA LEU A 99 26.29 4.79 -3.29
C LEU A 99 27.28 4.16 -2.30
N ARG A 100 26.89 3.00 -1.76
CA ARG A 100 27.69 2.27 -0.78
C ARG A 100 28.40 1.12 -1.48
N SER A 101 29.73 1.21 -1.51
CA SER A 101 30.59 0.10 -1.92
C SER A 101 31.70 -0.08 -0.88
N LYS A 102 32.98 -0.13 -1.29
CA LYS A 102 34.12 -0.10 -0.36
C LYS A 102 34.34 1.26 0.29
N LYS A 103 33.96 2.33 -0.40
CA LYS A 103 33.91 3.72 0.08
C LYS A 103 32.52 4.26 -0.22
N THR A 104 32.00 5.10 0.66
CA THR A 104 30.77 5.84 0.40
C THR A 104 31.08 6.92 -0.64
N HIS A 105 30.33 6.90 -1.74
CA HIS A 105 30.32 7.95 -2.74
C HIS A 105 29.01 8.71 -2.62
N ILE A 106 29.08 10.04 -2.70
CA ILE A 106 27.92 10.92 -2.63
C ILE A 106 27.76 11.57 -4.00
N PHE A 107 26.53 11.51 -4.51
CA PHE A 107 26.13 12.17 -5.73
C PHE A 107 25.19 13.33 -5.40
N VAL A 108 25.45 14.48 -6.00
CA VAL A 108 24.63 15.69 -5.87
C VAL A 108 24.15 16.07 -7.27
N ALA A 109 22.85 15.92 -7.48
CA ALA A 109 22.14 16.34 -8.68
C ALA A 109 21.77 17.82 -8.57
N THR A 110 22.13 18.59 -9.58
CA THR A 110 21.94 20.04 -9.63
C THR A 110 21.34 20.46 -10.97
N GLN A 111 20.97 21.75 -11.09
CA GLN A 111 20.52 22.33 -12.36
C GLN A 111 21.61 22.35 -13.44
N ASP A 112 22.88 22.43 -13.05
CA ASP A 112 24.01 22.48 -13.99
C ASP A 112 24.65 21.10 -14.28
N GLY A 113 24.38 20.09 -13.45
CA GLY A 113 25.05 18.79 -13.59
C GLY A 113 24.93 17.83 -12.42
N LEU A 114 25.62 16.70 -12.55
CA LEU A 114 25.84 15.74 -11.46
C LEU A 114 27.27 15.86 -10.95
N TYR A 115 27.43 16.00 -9.64
CA TYR A 115 28.72 16.03 -8.97
C TYR A 115 28.88 14.78 -8.11
N VAL A 116 30.09 14.20 -8.08
CA VAL A 116 30.43 13.05 -7.23
C VAL A 116 31.58 13.40 -6.30
N SER A 117 31.50 12.92 -5.07
CA SER A 117 32.63 12.91 -4.13
C SER A 117 32.77 11.54 -3.48
N GLY A 118 34.00 11.10 -3.26
CA GLY A 118 34.33 9.86 -2.56
C GLY A 118 35.03 10.12 -1.24
N GLY A 119 34.64 9.41 -0.18
CA GLY A 119 35.37 9.42 1.09
C GLY A 119 35.18 10.70 1.92
N ALA A 120 36.23 11.54 2.03
CA ALA A 120 36.31 12.64 3.00
C ALA A 120 35.49 13.90 2.65
N LEU A 121 34.84 13.93 1.47
CA LEU A 121 34.02 15.05 0.98
C LEU A 121 34.80 16.36 0.79
N SER A 122 36.10 16.23 0.46
CA SER A 122 36.99 17.37 0.23
C SER A 122 37.07 17.79 -1.24
N GLU A 123 36.79 16.87 -2.16
CA GLU A 123 36.90 17.09 -3.61
C GLU A 123 35.61 16.65 -4.31
N TRP A 124 35.16 17.44 -5.28
CA TRP A 124 33.94 17.21 -6.04
C TRP A 124 34.26 17.26 -7.53
N ASN A 125 33.91 16.18 -8.23
CA ASN A 125 34.09 16.07 -9.67
C ASN A 125 32.74 16.14 -10.36
N LYS A 126 32.62 17.00 -11.37
CA LYS A 126 31.46 17.03 -12.25
C LYS A 126 31.56 15.82 -13.20
N VAL A 127 30.53 14.98 -13.19
CA VAL A 127 30.46 13.72 -13.95
C VAL A 127 29.34 13.72 -15.00
N PHE A 128 28.50 14.74 -14.99
CA PHE A 128 27.46 14.94 -15.98
C PHE A 128 27.18 16.43 -16.17
N ASP A 129 27.12 16.90 -17.41
CA ASP A 129 27.10 18.32 -17.77
C ASP A 129 25.72 18.89 -18.12
N ARG A 130 24.66 18.23 -17.65
CA ARG A 130 23.27 18.65 -17.89
C ARG A 130 22.46 18.56 -16.61
N GLN A 131 21.36 19.30 -16.57
CA GLN A 131 20.41 19.27 -15.46
C GLN A 131 20.01 17.84 -15.09
N VAL A 132 20.14 17.53 -13.80
CA VAL A 132 19.69 16.27 -13.22
C VAL A 132 18.64 16.56 -12.16
N ASN A 133 17.45 16.00 -12.32
CA ASN A 133 16.34 16.18 -11.38
C ASN A 133 16.41 15.17 -10.23
N CYS A 134 16.79 13.92 -10.51
CA CYS A 134 16.87 12.86 -9.52
C CYS A 134 18.04 11.91 -9.84
N VAL A 135 18.67 11.39 -8.79
CA VAL A 135 19.73 10.39 -8.88
C VAL A 135 19.45 9.26 -7.89
N VAL A 136 19.58 8.02 -8.34
CA VAL A 136 19.42 6.81 -7.53
C VAL A 136 20.57 5.85 -7.76
N ALA A 137 20.96 5.15 -6.71
CA ALA A 137 22.11 4.26 -6.70
C ALA A 137 21.69 2.83 -6.38
N ASP A 138 22.03 1.91 -7.27
CA ASP A 138 22.00 0.48 -7.03
C ASP A 138 23.33 0.06 -6.42
N SER A 139 23.33 -0.10 -5.09
CA SER A 139 24.53 -0.49 -4.35
C SER A 139 24.93 -1.96 -4.58
N VAL A 140 24.01 -2.81 -5.05
CA VAL A 140 24.26 -4.23 -5.30
C VAL A 140 25.04 -4.38 -6.61
N ASN A 141 24.51 -3.80 -7.70
CA ASN A 141 25.12 -3.88 -9.03
C ASN A 141 26.13 -2.76 -9.30
N LYS A 142 26.32 -1.83 -8.35
CA LYS A 142 27.21 -0.66 -8.43
C LYS A 142 26.87 0.22 -9.64
N ARG A 143 25.58 0.41 -9.88
CA ARG A 143 25.07 1.27 -10.96
C ARG A 143 24.43 2.51 -10.37
N ILE A 144 24.46 3.58 -11.13
CA ILE A 144 23.73 4.81 -10.83
C ILE A 144 22.82 5.13 -12.01
N TYR A 145 21.62 5.60 -11.69
CA TYR A 145 20.64 6.06 -12.65
C TYR A 145 20.32 7.51 -12.38
N ILE A 146 20.18 8.30 -13.44
CA ILE A 146 19.84 9.71 -13.36
C ILE A 146 18.62 10.02 -14.22
N ALA A 147 17.72 10.83 -13.68
CA ALA A 147 16.71 11.53 -14.44
C ALA A 147 17.27 12.88 -14.85
N ALA A 148 17.55 13.04 -16.14
CA ALA A 148 17.95 14.31 -16.72
C ALA A 148 16.82 14.89 -17.57
N GLU A 149 16.98 16.15 -17.99
CA GLU A 149 15.98 16.89 -18.77
C GLU A 149 15.43 16.11 -19.98
N ASN A 150 16.27 15.33 -20.66
CA ASN A 150 15.94 14.63 -21.90
C ASN A 150 15.81 13.11 -21.76
N GLY A 151 15.77 12.58 -20.54
CA GLY A 151 15.56 11.16 -20.33
C GLY A 151 16.32 10.56 -19.15
N ILE A 152 16.38 9.23 -19.14
CA ILE A 152 17.03 8.45 -18.08
C ILE A 152 18.35 7.88 -18.60
N PHE A 153 19.42 8.09 -17.83
CA PHE A 153 20.74 7.57 -18.12
C PHE A 153 21.22 6.63 -17.02
N VAL A 154 22.06 5.65 -17.39
CA VAL A 154 22.71 4.73 -16.47
C VAL A 154 24.23 4.80 -16.61
N SER A 155 24.92 4.69 -15.49
CA SER A 155 26.37 4.50 -15.44
C SER A 155 26.71 3.32 -14.53
N GLY A 156 27.70 2.52 -14.95
CA GLY A 156 28.26 1.41 -14.16
C GLY A 156 29.66 1.69 -13.61
N ASP A 157 30.18 2.90 -13.81
CA ASP A 157 31.55 3.29 -13.55
C ASP A 157 31.64 4.63 -12.79
N LEU A 158 30.69 4.85 -11.87
CA LEU A 158 30.63 6.05 -11.01
C LEU A 158 30.43 7.37 -11.76
N GLY A 159 29.81 7.33 -12.93
CA GLY A 159 29.51 8.50 -13.75
C GLY A 159 30.60 8.88 -14.75
N ILE A 160 31.61 8.02 -14.96
CA ILE A 160 32.64 8.28 -16.00
C ILE A 160 32.03 8.13 -17.39
N THR A 161 31.21 7.09 -17.59
CA THR A 161 30.48 6.87 -18.84
C THR A 161 28.99 6.72 -18.59
N TRP A 162 28.20 7.22 -19.54
CA TRP A 162 26.74 7.25 -19.45
C TRP A 162 26.13 6.61 -20.68
N ARG A 163 25.13 5.75 -20.44
CA ARG A 163 24.29 5.17 -21.47
C ARG A 163 22.86 5.67 -21.31
N LEU A 164 22.30 6.24 -22.37
CA LEU A 164 20.88 6.61 -22.43
C LEU A 164 20.04 5.33 -22.50
N ILE A 165 19.12 5.16 -21.55
CA ILE A 165 18.19 4.02 -21.52
C ILE A 165 16.78 4.41 -21.95
N TYR A 166 16.39 5.66 -21.76
CA TYR A 166 15.10 6.18 -22.20
C TYR A 166 15.28 7.62 -22.66
N ALA A 167 14.87 7.92 -23.90
CA ALA A 167 14.83 9.26 -24.45
C ALA A 167 13.38 9.75 -24.47
N ASN A 168 13.10 10.91 -23.89
CA ASN A 168 11.76 11.46 -23.96
C ASN A 168 11.58 12.27 -25.26
N ALA A 169 10.73 11.79 -26.16
CA ALA A 169 10.45 12.45 -27.44
C ALA A 169 9.64 13.75 -27.30
N ALA A 170 8.95 13.96 -26.17
CA ALA A 170 8.00 15.07 -25.99
C ALA A 170 8.53 16.22 -25.12
N SER A 171 9.83 16.28 -24.83
CA SER A 171 10.43 17.24 -23.88
C SER A 171 9.81 17.21 -22.47
N GLU A 172 9.11 16.13 -22.10
CA GLU A 172 8.62 15.96 -20.74
C GLU A 172 9.78 15.56 -19.83
N SER A 173 9.98 16.31 -18.76
CA SER A 173 11.10 16.14 -17.84
C SER A 173 10.76 15.09 -16.78
N VAL A 174 11.58 14.04 -16.67
CA VAL A 174 11.45 13.01 -15.62
C VAL A 174 11.83 13.63 -14.28
N GLN A 175 10.92 13.62 -13.31
CA GLN A 175 11.13 14.35 -12.04
C GLN A 175 11.81 13.50 -10.97
N TYR A 176 11.45 12.22 -10.89
CA TYR A 176 11.82 11.32 -9.81
C TYR A 176 12.00 9.91 -10.35
N ILE A 177 12.95 9.18 -9.76
CA ILE A 177 13.20 7.76 -10.05
C ILE A 177 13.21 6.99 -8.74
N ALA A 178 12.63 5.80 -8.73
CA ALA A 178 12.75 4.81 -7.67
C ALA A 178 13.23 3.47 -8.25
N LEU A 179 14.00 2.71 -7.45
CA LEU A 179 14.51 1.39 -7.82
C LEU A 179 13.85 0.31 -6.97
N SER A 180 13.60 -0.84 -7.59
CA SER A 180 13.30 -2.10 -6.89
C SER A 180 14.54 -2.62 -6.16
N LEU A 181 14.35 -3.43 -5.11
CA LEU A 181 15.47 -3.96 -4.29
C LEU A 181 16.48 -4.77 -5.10
N SER A 182 16.03 -5.55 -6.10
CA SER A 182 16.92 -6.31 -6.98
C SER A 182 17.68 -5.45 -7.98
N GLY A 183 17.23 -4.19 -8.17
CA GLY A 183 17.75 -3.29 -9.19
C GLY A 183 17.25 -3.60 -10.60
N ASP A 184 16.29 -4.52 -10.76
CA ASP A 184 15.82 -5.01 -12.07
C ASP A 184 14.78 -4.10 -12.75
N ILE A 185 13.98 -3.43 -11.92
CA ILE A 185 12.92 -2.53 -12.36
C ILE A 185 13.18 -1.13 -11.81
N ILE A 186 13.02 -0.16 -12.70
CA ILE A 186 13.13 1.26 -12.45
C ILE A 186 11.73 1.85 -12.63
N TYR A 187 11.27 2.61 -11.65
CA TYR A 187 10.03 3.39 -11.73
C TYR A 187 10.38 4.86 -11.86
N ALA A 188 9.73 5.56 -12.79
CA ALA A 188 9.94 7.00 -12.96
C ALA A 188 8.61 7.72 -13.19
N ASN A 189 8.55 8.99 -12.80
CA ASN A 189 7.39 9.83 -13.09
C ASN A 189 7.71 10.85 -14.21
N SER A 190 6.74 11.04 -15.11
CA SER A 190 6.79 12.05 -16.19
C SER A 190 5.40 12.62 -16.37
N SER A 191 5.23 13.94 -16.20
CA SER A 191 3.97 14.65 -16.48
C SER A 191 2.70 13.99 -15.93
N GLY A 192 2.71 13.55 -14.66
CA GLY A 192 1.56 12.89 -14.03
C GLY A 192 1.34 11.42 -14.43
N ARG A 193 2.32 10.80 -15.10
CA ARG A 193 2.38 9.36 -15.37
C ARG A 193 3.42 8.67 -14.49
N ILE A 194 3.19 7.40 -14.18
CA ILE A 194 4.18 6.48 -13.61
C ILE A 194 4.56 5.51 -14.71
N LEU A 195 5.87 5.41 -14.98
CA LEU A 195 6.47 4.55 -15.98
C LEU A 195 7.31 3.49 -15.27
N SER A 196 7.28 2.25 -15.75
CA SER A 196 8.26 1.23 -15.38
C SER A 196 9.20 0.91 -16.53
N PHE A 197 10.45 0.64 -16.20
CA PHE A 197 11.51 0.28 -17.14
C PHE A 197 12.23 -0.96 -16.61
N GLU A 198 12.51 -1.91 -17.49
CA GLU A 198 13.52 -2.94 -17.22
C GLU A 198 14.92 -2.32 -17.32
N VAL A 199 15.91 -2.80 -16.55
CA VAL A 199 17.30 -2.28 -16.55
C VAL A 199 17.93 -2.16 -17.94
N ASN A 200 17.48 -3.00 -18.87
CA ASN A 200 17.96 -3.02 -20.24
C ASN A 200 17.54 -1.77 -21.02
N GLY A 201 16.56 -0.99 -20.53
CA GLY A 201 16.07 0.25 -21.14
C GLY A 201 15.20 0.05 -22.38
N LEU A 202 15.16 -1.17 -22.92
CA LEU A 202 14.48 -1.47 -24.18
C LEU A 202 12.96 -1.59 -24.02
N ASN A 203 12.50 -1.96 -22.82
CA ASN A 203 11.09 -2.17 -22.53
C ASN A 203 10.65 -1.20 -21.44
N TRP A 204 9.63 -0.40 -21.75
CA TRP A 204 8.97 0.48 -20.80
C TRP A 204 7.45 0.36 -20.92
N LYS A 205 6.75 0.56 -19.81
CA LYS A 205 5.29 0.52 -19.73
C LYS A 205 4.78 1.69 -18.92
N ILE A 206 3.62 2.21 -19.30
CA ILE A 206 2.86 3.15 -18.48
C ILE A 206 2.07 2.32 -17.47
N LEU A 207 2.31 2.57 -16.18
CA LEU A 207 1.62 1.91 -15.08
C LEU A 207 0.47 2.75 -14.52
N TYR A 208 0.58 4.07 -14.65
CA TYR A 208 -0.45 5.00 -14.20
C TYR A 208 -0.42 6.26 -15.04
N SER A 209 -1.59 6.85 -15.28
CA SER A 209 -1.70 8.18 -15.87
C SER A 209 -2.84 8.95 -15.23
N SER A 210 -2.55 10.08 -14.60
CA SER A 210 -3.58 11.00 -14.11
C SER A 210 -4.40 11.66 -15.24
N ILE A 211 -4.01 11.47 -16.52
CA ILE A 211 -4.62 12.08 -17.70
C ILE A 211 -5.74 11.21 -18.29
N ARG A 212 -5.77 9.90 -17.95
CA ARG A 212 -6.92 9.04 -18.23
C ARG A 212 -7.54 8.68 -16.89
N GLY A 213 -8.75 9.19 -16.65
CA GLY A 213 -9.53 8.81 -15.49
C GLY A 213 -9.82 7.32 -15.52
N ASP A 214 -9.01 6.51 -14.84
CA ASP A 214 -9.40 5.16 -14.41
C ASP A 214 -10.31 5.28 -13.19
N VAL A 215 -11.46 5.95 -13.36
CA VAL A 215 -12.67 5.79 -12.53
C VAL A 215 -13.88 6.13 -13.41
N LEU A 216 -14.59 5.08 -13.85
CA LEU A 216 -15.96 5.07 -14.35
C LEU A 216 -16.23 5.86 -15.66
N ASP A 217 -16.39 5.11 -16.76
CA ASP A 217 -17.32 5.48 -17.83
C ASP A 217 -18.67 5.82 -17.16
N ASP A 218 -19.08 7.10 -17.15
CA ASP A 218 -20.47 7.61 -17.05
C ASP A 218 -20.61 9.05 -16.51
N ILE A 219 -19.54 9.86 -16.42
CA ILE A 219 -19.68 11.29 -16.14
C ILE A 219 -19.30 12.09 -17.39
N GLU A 220 -20.31 12.68 -18.06
CA GLU A 220 -20.10 13.76 -19.03
C GLU A 220 -19.41 14.93 -18.30
N GLU A 221 -18.12 15.12 -18.54
CA GLU A 221 -17.34 16.19 -17.90
C GLU A 221 -17.63 17.56 -18.53
N ASP A 222 -17.91 18.53 -17.66
CA ASP A 222 -18.08 19.96 -17.96
C ASP A 222 -16.74 20.59 -18.41
N PRO A 223 -16.64 21.23 -19.59
CA PRO A 223 -15.38 21.72 -20.15
C PRO A 223 -14.69 22.87 -19.39
N GLN A 224 -15.22 23.34 -18.25
CA GLN A 224 -14.66 24.47 -17.50
C GLN A 224 -13.77 24.09 -16.29
N GLU A 225 -13.65 22.81 -15.92
CA GLU A 225 -12.63 22.38 -14.95
C GLU A 225 -11.28 22.13 -15.62
N GLN A 226 -10.56 23.22 -15.85
CA GLN A 226 -9.20 23.17 -16.38
C GLN A 226 -8.25 22.47 -15.39
N GLU A 227 -7.88 21.22 -15.70
CA GLU A 227 -6.57 20.61 -15.43
C GLU A 227 -6.00 20.64 -14.00
N ASN A 228 -6.75 20.23 -12.98
CA ASN A 228 -6.14 19.89 -11.68
C ASN A 228 -5.60 18.45 -11.68
N PHE A 229 -4.54 18.19 -12.45
CA PHE A 229 -3.82 16.91 -12.45
C PHE A 229 -3.22 16.61 -11.07
N ALA A 230 -3.28 15.35 -10.63
CA ALA A 230 -2.59 14.92 -9.42
C ALA A 230 -1.08 14.79 -9.72
N GLY A 231 -0.34 15.89 -9.56
CA GLY A 231 1.11 15.90 -9.77
C GLY A 231 1.80 14.92 -8.83
N ILE A 232 2.50 13.93 -9.39
CA ILE A 232 3.29 12.95 -8.63
C ILE A 232 4.60 13.61 -8.22
N ARG A 233 4.88 13.64 -6.91
CA ARG A 233 6.07 14.31 -6.34
C ARG A 233 7.18 13.33 -5.95
N SER A 234 6.82 12.14 -5.48
CA SER A 234 7.80 11.10 -5.14
C SER A 234 7.23 9.70 -5.37
N LEU A 235 8.12 8.73 -5.53
CA LEU A 235 7.80 7.30 -5.62
C LEU A 235 8.59 6.54 -4.56
N PHE A 236 7.97 5.56 -3.93
CA PHE A 236 8.60 4.66 -2.97
C PHE A 236 8.20 3.23 -3.29
N VAL A 237 9.19 2.34 -3.39
CA VAL A 237 9.00 0.90 -3.60
C VAL A 237 9.33 0.20 -2.30
N ASP A 238 8.45 -0.67 -1.83
CA ASP A 238 8.72 -1.47 -0.64
C ASP A 238 9.91 -2.41 -0.88
N MET A 239 10.85 -2.40 0.05
CA MET A 239 12.04 -3.24 0.00
C MET A 239 11.73 -4.69 0.37
N VAL A 240 10.65 -4.95 1.12
CA VAL A 240 10.25 -6.31 1.53
C VAL A 240 9.39 -6.97 0.45
N ASP A 241 8.42 -6.22 -0.09
CA ASP A 241 7.52 -6.68 -1.15
C ASP A 241 7.60 -5.75 -2.37
N PRO A 242 8.36 -6.09 -3.42
CA PRO A 242 8.57 -5.22 -4.58
C PRO A 242 7.30 -4.97 -5.39
N ASN A 243 6.20 -5.69 -5.13
CA ASN A 243 4.90 -5.40 -5.73
C ASN A 243 4.21 -4.21 -5.08
N ARG A 244 4.61 -3.81 -3.87
CA ARG A 244 4.03 -2.67 -3.17
C ARG A 244 4.73 -1.38 -3.56
N ILE A 245 3.97 -0.49 -4.19
CA ILE A 245 4.47 0.80 -4.66
C ILE A 245 3.57 1.89 -4.10
N TYR A 246 4.20 2.95 -3.60
CA TYR A 246 3.53 4.13 -3.08
C TYR A 246 3.95 5.36 -3.90
N ALA A 247 2.99 6.17 -4.29
CA ALA A 247 3.24 7.42 -4.99
C ALA A 247 2.64 8.59 -4.21
N ALA A 248 3.49 9.57 -3.87
CA ALA A 248 3.05 10.82 -3.26
C ALA A 248 2.53 11.75 -4.34
N THR A 249 1.29 12.25 -4.18
CA THR A 249 0.64 13.14 -5.14
C THR A 249 0.16 14.43 -4.48
N SER A 250 -0.16 15.44 -5.29
CA SER A 250 -0.79 16.67 -4.81
C SER A 250 -2.17 16.46 -4.16
N LYS A 251 -2.84 15.33 -4.40
CA LYS A 251 -4.18 15.03 -3.85
C LYS A 251 -4.17 13.98 -2.73
N GLY A 252 -3.04 13.30 -2.48
CA GLY A 252 -2.93 12.24 -1.49
C GLY A 252 -1.89 11.18 -1.86
N VAL A 253 -1.98 10.01 -1.23
CA VAL A 253 -1.10 8.87 -1.52
C VAL A 253 -1.81 7.85 -2.39
N LEU A 254 -1.20 7.53 -3.52
CA LEU A 254 -1.56 6.39 -4.36
C LEU A 254 -0.77 5.16 -3.91
N TYR A 255 -1.41 4.00 -3.99
CA TYR A 255 -0.89 2.73 -3.55
C TYR A 255 -1.21 1.64 -4.58
N SER A 256 -0.25 0.76 -4.82
CA SER A 256 -0.41 -0.43 -5.66
C SER A 256 0.11 -1.66 -4.91
N GLU A 257 -0.61 -2.78 -5.00
CA GLU A 257 -0.22 -4.09 -4.44
C GLU A 257 0.34 -5.06 -5.47
N ASP A 258 0.28 -4.69 -6.75
CA ASP A 258 0.51 -5.59 -7.87
C ASP A 258 1.58 -5.06 -8.82
N ALA A 259 2.61 -4.38 -8.30
CA ALA A 259 3.71 -3.78 -9.07
C ALA A 259 3.24 -2.68 -10.05
N GLY A 260 2.17 -1.97 -9.70
CA GLY A 260 1.64 -0.83 -10.44
C GLY A 260 0.68 -1.18 -11.57
N HIS A 261 0.10 -2.39 -11.58
CA HIS A 261 -0.97 -2.71 -12.54
C HIS A 261 -2.30 -2.07 -12.12
N SER A 262 -2.56 -1.94 -10.82
CA SER A 262 -3.70 -1.23 -10.25
C SER A 262 -3.26 -0.26 -9.16
N TRP A 263 -3.99 0.86 -9.05
CA TRP A 263 -3.68 1.94 -8.13
C TRP A 263 -4.92 2.38 -7.36
N PHE A 264 -4.75 2.58 -6.06
CA PHE A 264 -5.79 2.99 -5.13
C PHE A 264 -5.32 4.16 -4.28
N TYR A 265 -6.21 5.10 -3.98
CA TYR A 265 -5.92 6.12 -2.98
C TYR A 265 -6.02 5.53 -1.58
N ILE A 266 -5.02 5.78 -0.73
CA ILE A 266 -5.13 5.45 0.69
C ILE A 266 -6.08 6.46 1.34
N THR A 267 -7.29 6.00 1.64
CA THR A 267 -8.30 6.78 2.37
C THR A 267 -8.23 6.44 3.87
N GLY A 268 -8.63 7.38 4.72
CA GLY A 268 -8.70 7.14 6.16
C GLY A 268 -9.11 8.38 6.94
N VAL A 269 -9.70 8.17 8.13
CA VAL A 269 -10.06 9.26 9.04
C VAL A 269 -8.77 9.95 9.53
N GLY A 270 -8.77 11.28 9.60
CA GLY A 270 -7.62 12.09 10.02
C GLY A 270 -6.71 12.58 8.87
N PHE A 271 -6.99 12.17 7.64
CA PHE A 271 -6.37 12.69 6.43
C PHE A 271 -7.45 12.82 5.35
N ALA A 272 -7.99 14.02 5.16
CA ALA A 272 -9.00 14.21 4.12
C ALA A 272 -8.33 14.04 2.76
N ALA A 273 -8.81 13.07 1.97
CA ALA A 273 -8.42 12.93 0.57
C ALA A 273 -8.64 14.28 -0.13
N GLY A 274 -7.59 14.83 -0.75
CA GLY A 274 -7.61 16.15 -1.39
C GLY A 274 -7.21 17.35 -0.53
N ALA A 275 -6.97 17.22 0.78
CA ALA A 275 -6.74 18.38 1.66
C ALA A 275 -5.28 18.83 1.82
N ALA A 276 -4.30 17.94 1.65
CA ALA A 276 -2.88 18.29 1.78
C ALA A 276 -2.02 17.57 0.75
N GLY A 277 -1.22 18.32 -0.02
CA GLY A 277 -0.30 17.76 -0.99
C GLY A 277 0.81 16.97 -0.30
N VAL A 278 1.02 15.73 -0.72
CA VAL A 278 2.06 14.85 -0.18
C VAL A 278 3.34 15.05 -0.99
N ASN A 279 4.42 15.45 -0.30
CA ASN A 279 5.72 15.72 -0.91
C ASN A 279 6.59 14.47 -0.99
N HIS A 280 6.59 13.66 0.07
CA HIS A 280 7.41 12.46 0.15
C HIS A 280 6.75 11.37 0.99
N VAL A 281 7.02 10.11 0.67
CA VAL A 281 6.50 8.93 1.37
C VAL A 281 7.61 7.93 1.65
N VAL A 282 7.58 7.33 2.84
CA VAL A 282 8.53 6.29 3.29
C VAL A 282 7.78 5.22 4.07
N LEU A 283 8.10 3.95 3.81
CA LEU A 283 7.58 2.82 4.58
C LEU A 283 8.60 2.36 5.62
N PHE A 284 8.17 2.18 6.87
CA PHE A 284 8.96 1.55 7.91
C PHE A 284 8.09 0.76 8.89
N ASP A 285 8.50 -0.45 9.26
CA ASP A 285 7.79 -1.31 10.23
C ASP A 285 6.29 -1.47 9.87
N ASN A 286 6.03 -1.67 8.57
CA ASN A 286 4.70 -1.74 7.94
C ASN A 286 3.80 -0.51 8.18
N SER A 287 4.39 0.61 8.61
CA SER A 287 3.71 1.89 8.82
C SER A 287 4.20 2.88 7.78
N LEU A 288 3.26 3.58 7.13
CA LEU A 288 3.58 4.54 6.08
C LEU A 288 3.73 5.93 6.69
N TYR A 289 4.83 6.61 6.40
CA TYR A 289 5.09 7.97 6.85
C TYR A 289 5.08 8.91 5.66
N CYS A 290 4.34 10.01 5.78
CA CYS A 290 4.12 10.98 4.72
C CYS A 290 4.53 12.38 5.18
N ALA A 291 5.33 13.05 4.37
CA ALA A 291 5.62 14.47 4.50
C ALA A 291 4.62 15.28 3.67
N THR A 292 3.95 16.23 4.30
CA THR A 292 2.93 17.08 3.68
C THR A 292 3.17 18.55 4.00
N SER A 293 2.45 19.43 3.32
CA SER A 293 2.42 20.87 3.65
C SER A 293 1.97 21.17 5.08
N GLU A 294 1.23 20.24 5.70
CA GLU A 294 0.69 20.43 7.06
C GLU A 294 1.50 19.73 8.14
N GLY A 295 2.52 18.95 7.78
CA GLY A 295 3.42 18.27 8.70
C GLY A 295 3.69 16.83 8.32
N VAL A 296 3.99 16.00 9.31
CA VAL A 296 4.28 14.57 9.12
C VAL A 296 3.11 13.73 9.60
N PHE A 297 2.60 12.86 8.73
CA PHE A 297 1.50 11.95 9.00
C PHE A 297 1.99 10.51 8.96
N MET A 298 1.41 9.66 9.81
CA MET A 298 1.66 8.23 9.83
C MET A 298 0.34 7.49 9.57
N TYR A 299 0.31 6.65 8.55
CA TYR A 299 -0.78 5.72 8.31
C TYR A 299 -0.53 4.43 9.06
N ASN A 300 -1.50 4.01 9.86
CA ASN A 300 -1.50 2.71 10.51
C ASN A 300 -2.40 1.76 9.71
N SER A 301 -1.77 0.78 9.03
CA SER A 301 -2.47 -0.24 8.24
C SER A 301 -3.48 -1.03 9.06
N ASP A 302 -3.19 -1.32 10.33
CA ASP A 302 -4.01 -2.18 11.19
C ASP A 302 -5.31 -1.48 11.61
N LYS A 303 -5.32 -0.14 11.61
CA LYS A 303 -6.47 0.68 12.04
C LYS A 303 -7.15 1.42 10.89
N GLY A 304 -6.59 1.37 9.68
CA GLY A 304 -7.07 2.13 8.53
C GLY A 304 -7.13 3.65 8.78
N ALA A 305 -6.25 4.17 9.64
CA ALA A 305 -6.35 5.54 10.15
C ALA A 305 -5.02 6.28 10.10
N TRP A 306 -5.12 7.58 9.85
CA TRP A 306 -3.98 8.49 9.85
C TRP A 306 -3.80 9.11 11.23
N LYS A 307 -2.58 9.01 11.75
CA LYS A 307 -2.14 9.70 12.96
C LYS A 307 -1.19 10.81 12.53
N GLN A 308 -1.58 12.05 12.78
CA GLN A 308 -0.68 13.18 12.64
C GLN A 308 0.38 13.10 13.76
N LEU A 309 1.66 13.07 13.39
CA LEU A 309 2.77 12.96 14.35
C LEU A 309 3.22 14.33 14.88
N TRP A 310 2.77 15.42 14.25
CA TRP A 310 3.11 16.76 14.68
C TRP A 310 1.94 17.73 14.48
N GLN A 311 1.56 18.44 15.56
CA GLN A 311 0.39 19.34 15.61
C GLN A 311 0.75 20.76 16.09
N GLY A 312 2.04 21.11 16.13
CA GLY A 312 2.51 22.40 16.65
C GLY A 312 2.27 23.58 15.70
N SER A 313 2.65 24.78 16.11
CA SER A 313 2.60 26.01 15.28
C SER A 313 3.93 26.34 14.59
N GLY A 314 4.97 25.50 14.77
CA GLY A 314 6.37 25.82 14.45
C GLY A 314 6.93 25.37 13.09
N PHE A 315 6.53 24.23 12.51
CA PHE A 315 6.95 23.82 11.17
C PHE A 315 5.76 23.31 10.35
N LYS A 316 5.28 24.17 9.45
CA LYS A 316 4.44 23.76 8.32
C LYS A 316 5.41 23.42 7.18
N ASP A 317 5.03 22.51 6.29
CA ASP A 317 5.81 22.08 5.13
C ASP A 317 6.98 21.13 5.40
N ALA A 318 6.65 19.85 5.59
CA ALA A 318 7.62 18.77 5.46
C ALA A 318 7.85 18.45 3.98
N LEU A 319 9.11 18.50 3.53
CA LEU A 319 9.49 18.30 2.13
C LEU A 319 9.97 16.87 1.88
N PHE A 320 10.80 16.33 2.78
CA PHE A 320 11.43 15.03 2.59
C PHE A 320 11.58 14.29 3.91
N LEU A 321 11.47 12.96 3.85
CA LEU A 321 11.64 12.07 4.98
C LEU A 321 12.76 11.08 4.69
N SER A 322 13.60 10.83 5.68
CA SER A 322 14.57 9.73 5.65
C SER A 322 14.51 8.98 6.95
N PHE A 323 14.59 7.66 6.85
CA PHE A 323 14.57 6.80 8.01
C PHE A 323 15.92 6.07 8.15
N ASN A 324 16.45 6.03 9.37
CA ASN A 324 17.63 5.24 9.70
C ASN A 324 17.19 3.96 10.46
N PRO A 325 17.33 2.77 9.87
CA PRO A 325 16.93 1.51 10.49
C PRO A 325 17.72 1.16 11.75
N ASP A 326 19.00 1.48 11.79
CA ASP A 326 19.88 1.07 12.89
C ASP A 326 19.61 1.88 14.15
N THR A 327 19.44 3.19 13.98
CA THR A 327 19.16 4.10 15.10
C THR A 327 17.67 4.26 15.36
N ARG A 328 16.79 3.75 14.49
CA ARG A 328 15.34 4.01 14.48
C ARG A 328 14.99 5.50 14.55
N MET A 329 15.80 6.34 13.90
CA MET A 329 15.53 7.78 13.82
C MET A 329 14.84 8.11 12.51
N LEU A 330 13.70 8.78 12.61
CA LEU A 330 13.03 9.42 11.48
C LEU A 330 13.50 10.87 11.39
N TRP A 331 13.98 11.26 10.21
CA TRP A 331 14.43 12.61 9.91
C TRP A 331 13.46 13.27 8.95
N ALA A 332 13.15 14.54 9.21
CA ALA A 332 12.33 15.37 8.35
C ALA A 332 13.09 16.63 7.94
N ALA A 333 13.16 16.87 6.64
CA ALA A 333 13.60 18.14 6.07
C ALA A 333 12.38 19.03 5.83
N THR A 334 12.44 20.27 6.31
CA THR A 334 11.33 21.23 6.28
C THR A 334 11.80 22.60 5.81
N LEU A 335 10.86 23.49 5.51
CA LEU A 335 11.17 24.90 5.23
C LEU A 335 11.78 25.66 6.42
N ASN A 336 11.59 25.16 7.64
CA ASN A 336 12.07 25.78 8.89
C ASN A 336 13.25 25.02 9.53
N GLY A 337 13.82 24.05 8.79
CA GLY A 337 15.05 23.37 9.15
C GLY A 337 14.85 21.86 9.22
N ILE A 338 15.71 21.22 10.00
CA ILE A 338 15.77 19.75 10.11
C ILE A 338 15.29 19.33 11.48
N PHE A 339 14.37 18.37 11.48
CA PHE A 339 13.86 17.75 12.70
C PHE A 339 14.13 16.26 12.67
N LYS A 340 14.36 15.68 13.86
CA LYS A 340 14.49 14.25 14.04
C LYS A 340 13.58 13.76 15.15
N MET A 341 13.09 12.55 15.01
CA MET A 341 12.28 11.88 16.00
C MET A 341 12.83 10.47 16.19
N GLN A 342 13.10 10.10 17.42
CA GLN A 342 13.38 8.72 17.77
C GLN A 342 12.06 7.97 17.74
N LEU A 343 11.87 7.07 16.78
CA LEU A 343 10.70 6.23 16.80
C LEU A 343 10.83 5.30 17.99
N ALA A 344 9.82 5.35 18.87
CA ALA A 344 9.72 4.40 19.95
C ALA A 344 9.87 3.00 19.37
N GLN A 345 10.63 2.15 20.05
CA GLN A 345 10.46 0.73 19.80
C GLN A 345 8.97 0.48 20.05
N LYS A 346 8.23 0.01 19.03
CA LYS A 346 7.02 -0.75 19.32
C LYS A 346 7.54 -1.72 20.37
N ALA A 347 7.15 -1.49 21.61
CA ALA A 347 7.41 -2.46 22.63
C ALA A 347 6.57 -3.62 22.13
N THR A 348 7.21 -4.52 21.39
CA THR A 348 7.10 -5.91 21.71
C THR A 348 7.57 -6.03 23.17
N LEU A 349 6.76 -5.52 24.11
CA LEU A 349 6.19 -6.43 25.09
C LEU A 349 5.89 -7.65 24.26
N GLY A 350 6.66 -8.72 24.47
CA GLY A 350 6.43 -10.03 23.87
C GLY A 350 5.08 -10.59 24.34
N LEU A 351 4.02 -9.82 24.19
CA LEU A 351 2.80 -10.23 23.55
C LEU A 351 3.00 -9.95 22.04
N GLU A 352 3.91 -10.64 21.35
CA GLU A 352 3.35 -11.78 20.61
C GLU A 352 2.19 -12.38 21.41
N MET A 353 0.98 -11.83 21.22
CA MET A 353 -0.18 -12.69 21.22
C MET A 353 -0.05 -13.62 20.00
N LYS A 354 0.99 -14.48 19.99
CA LYS A 354 0.70 -15.88 19.79
C LYS A 354 -0.41 -16.11 20.80
N LEU A 355 -1.65 -16.25 20.30
CA LEU A 355 -2.71 -16.88 21.08
C LEU A 355 -2.00 -17.99 21.85
N PRO A 356 -1.87 -17.89 23.19
CA PRO A 356 -0.94 -18.77 23.90
C PRO A 356 -1.25 -20.20 23.47
N GLN A 357 -0.25 -21.03 23.17
CA GLN A 357 -0.42 -22.25 22.35
C GLN A 357 -1.66 -23.08 22.71
N HIS A 358 -2.06 -23.09 23.99
CA HIS A 358 -3.31 -23.66 24.47
C HIS A 358 -4.60 -23.15 23.79
N ILE A 359 -4.70 -21.88 23.39
CA ILE A 359 -5.83 -21.32 22.64
C ILE A 359 -5.79 -21.78 21.18
N ILE A 360 -4.60 -21.83 20.55
CA ILE A 360 -4.43 -22.34 19.18
C ILE A 360 -4.78 -23.83 19.12
N GLU A 361 -4.38 -24.60 20.13
CA GLU A 361 -4.73 -26.02 20.28
C GLU A 361 -6.24 -26.22 20.41
N ARG A 362 -6.94 -25.34 21.16
CA ARG A 362 -8.40 -25.38 21.34
C ARG A 362 -9.16 -25.14 20.03
N PHE A 363 -8.57 -24.47 19.06
CA PHE A 363 -9.16 -24.20 17.75
C PHE A 363 -8.70 -25.14 16.64
N LYS A 364 -7.82 -26.12 16.93
CA LYS A 364 -7.27 -27.05 15.93
C LYS A 364 -8.33 -27.92 15.25
N TYR A 365 -9.42 -28.16 15.98
CA TYR A 365 -10.54 -29.02 15.61
C TYR A 365 -11.65 -28.25 14.87
N GLU A 366 -11.61 -26.92 14.85
CA GLU A 366 -12.59 -26.12 14.12
C GLU A 366 -12.25 -26.05 12.62
N PRO A 367 -13.26 -26.08 11.73
CA PRO A 367 -13.03 -25.91 10.31
C PRO A 367 -12.50 -24.52 9.98
N SER A 368 -11.57 -24.47 9.03
CA SER A 368 -11.00 -23.21 8.52
C SER A 368 -12.05 -22.42 7.73
N ILE A 369 -11.93 -21.08 7.72
CA ILE A 369 -12.82 -20.20 6.95
C ILE A 369 -12.93 -20.61 5.47
N ALA A 370 -11.83 -21.06 4.86
CA ALA A 370 -11.81 -21.52 3.48
C ALA A 370 -12.68 -22.78 3.26
N GLN A 371 -12.78 -23.66 4.25
CA GLN A 371 -13.68 -24.81 4.19
C GLN A 371 -15.14 -24.39 4.33
N VAL A 372 -15.43 -23.48 5.28
CA VAL A 372 -16.79 -22.95 5.50
C VAL A 372 -17.31 -22.22 4.27
N GLN A 373 -16.51 -21.31 3.69
CA GLN A 373 -16.84 -20.59 2.46
C GLN A 373 -17.11 -21.54 1.29
N ARG A 374 -16.29 -22.59 1.11
CA ARG A 374 -16.48 -23.58 0.04
C ARG A 374 -17.80 -24.33 0.19
N VAL A 375 -18.18 -24.67 1.42
CA VAL A 375 -19.46 -25.35 1.70
C VAL A 375 -20.63 -24.40 1.49
N ALA A 376 -20.53 -23.15 1.93
CA ALA A 376 -21.57 -22.14 1.73
C ALA A 376 -21.84 -21.86 0.24
N VAL A 377 -20.78 -21.66 -0.56
CA VAL A 377 -20.88 -21.50 -2.01
C VAL A 377 -21.52 -22.71 -2.70
N ARG A 378 -21.22 -23.92 -2.21
CA ARG A 378 -21.81 -25.16 -2.72
C ARG A 378 -23.29 -25.29 -2.33
N TYR A 379 -23.63 -24.99 -1.08
CA TYR A 379 -24.99 -25.06 -0.56
C TYR A 379 -25.92 -24.07 -1.26
N ALA A 380 -25.44 -22.85 -1.53
CA ALA A 380 -26.18 -21.83 -2.27
C ALA A 380 -26.19 -22.05 -3.80
N GLU A 381 -25.54 -23.11 -4.31
CA GLU A 381 -25.42 -23.41 -5.75
C GLU A 381 -24.83 -22.30 -6.63
N VAL A 382 -24.04 -21.40 -6.06
CA VAL A 382 -23.43 -20.23 -6.75
C VAL A 382 -22.01 -20.51 -7.27
N HIS A 383 -21.66 -21.79 -7.46
CA HIS A 383 -20.33 -22.17 -7.91
C HIS A 383 -20.07 -21.80 -9.39
N PRO A 384 -18.91 -21.21 -9.73
CA PRO A 384 -18.61 -20.76 -11.10
C PRO A 384 -18.68 -21.85 -12.18
N ASP A 385 -18.46 -23.12 -11.80
CA ASP A 385 -18.58 -24.26 -12.72
C ASP A 385 -19.97 -24.37 -13.35
N LYS A 386 -21.04 -23.96 -12.65
CA LYS A 386 -22.42 -23.99 -13.16
C LYS A 386 -22.58 -23.11 -14.40
N ILE A 387 -21.98 -21.91 -14.37
CA ILE A 387 -21.98 -20.96 -15.48
C ILE A 387 -21.16 -21.51 -16.66
N SER A 388 -20.01 -22.13 -16.39
CA SER A 388 -19.18 -22.75 -17.43
C SER A 388 -19.90 -23.88 -18.17
N LYS A 389 -20.69 -24.70 -17.44
CA LYS A 389 -21.52 -25.77 -18.01
C LYS A 389 -22.62 -25.21 -18.89
N TRP A 390 -23.34 -24.18 -18.43
CA TRP A 390 -24.38 -23.53 -19.24
C TRP A 390 -23.84 -22.90 -20.51
N ARG A 391 -22.67 -22.24 -20.46
CA ARG A 391 -21.99 -21.71 -21.65
C ARG A 391 -21.61 -22.82 -22.64
N THR A 392 -21.14 -23.95 -22.13
CA THR A 392 -20.76 -25.10 -22.95
C THR A 392 -21.99 -25.75 -23.60
N GLN A 393 -23.07 -25.96 -22.83
CA GLN A 393 -24.33 -26.50 -23.34
C GLN A 393 -24.98 -25.59 -24.38
N ALA A 394 -24.96 -24.26 -24.16
CA ALA A 394 -25.46 -23.29 -25.12
C ALA A 394 -24.68 -23.32 -26.45
N ARG A 395 -23.35 -23.52 -26.41
CA ARG A 395 -22.53 -23.69 -27.63
C ARG A 395 -22.83 -24.99 -28.38
N ILE A 396 -23.10 -26.07 -27.65
CA ILE A 396 -23.36 -27.39 -28.27
C ILE A 396 -24.80 -27.48 -28.83
N LYS A 397 -25.73 -26.64 -28.35
CA LYS A 397 -27.12 -26.57 -28.84
C LYS A 397 -27.21 -26.44 -30.37
N ALA A 398 -26.33 -25.65 -30.99
CA ALA A 398 -26.30 -25.47 -32.45
C ALA A 398 -26.00 -26.77 -33.24
N PHE A 399 -25.39 -27.77 -32.60
CA PHE A 399 -25.09 -29.07 -33.22
C PHE A 399 -26.21 -30.10 -33.06
N VAL A 400 -27.18 -29.86 -32.18
CA VAL A 400 -28.31 -30.76 -31.95
C VAL A 400 -29.42 -30.37 -32.92
N PRO A 401 -29.80 -31.24 -33.88
CA PRO A 401 -30.91 -30.94 -34.78
C PRO A 401 -32.24 -31.00 -34.03
N GLU A 402 -33.19 -30.16 -34.46
CA GLU A 402 -34.60 -30.41 -34.22
C GLU A 402 -35.02 -31.65 -35.04
N PHE A 403 -35.67 -32.59 -34.39
CA PHE A 403 -36.13 -33.86 -34.96
C PHE A 403 -37.65 -33.84 -35.08
N ASP A 404 -38.16 -34.03 -36.29
CA ASP A 404 -39.58 -34.20 -36.55
C ASP A 404 -39.82 -35.53 -37.29
N LEU A 405 -40.88 -36.25 -36.89
CA LEU A 405 -41.26 -37.54 -37.44
C LEU A 405 -42.70 -37.45 -37.94
N GLY A 406 -42.84 -37.33 -39.26
CA GLY A 406 -44.13 -37.33 -39.94
C GLY A 406 -44.60 -38.76 -40.23
N TYR A 407 -45.88 -39.01 -40.04
CA TYR A 407 -46.54 -40.24 -40.48
C TYR A 407 -47.81 -39.87 -41.24
N ASP A 408 -47.79 -40.11 -42.54
CA ASP A 408 -48.88 -39.76 -43.43
C ASP A 408 -49.48 -40.99 -44.10
N LYS A 409 -50.79 -40.92 -44.34
CA LYS A 409 -51.55 -41.99 -44.97
C LYS A 409 -52.23 -41.45 -46.22
N SER A 410 -51.67 -41.79 -47.36
CA SER A 410 -52.17 -41.37 -48.66
C SER A 410 -53.45 -42.15 -49.03
N ILE A 411 -54.61 -41.47 -49.06
CA ILE A 411 -55.88 -42.04 -49.53
C ILE A 411 -56.12 -41.57 -50.95
N SER A 412 -56.07 -42.49 -51.92
CA SER A 412 -56.35 -42.19 -53.33
C SER A 412 -57.77 -42.60 -53.69
N LEU A 413 -58.54 -41.68 -54.28
CA LEU A 413 -59.94 -41.88 -54.67
C LEU A 413 -60.03 -42.04 -56.19
N TYR A 414 -60.47 -43.21 -56.65
CA TYR A 414 -60.82 -43.44 -58.06
C TYR A 414 -62.33 -43.30 -58.26
N THR A 415 -62.73 -42.87 -59.46
CA THR A 415 -64.13 -42.79 -59.86
C THR A 415 -64.84 -44.15 -59.67
N ASN A 416 -66.00 -44.11 -59.03
CA ASN A 416 -66.81 -45.23 -58.48
C ASN A 416 -66.35 -45.82 -57.12
N ASN A 417 -66.61 -45.08 -56.04
CA ASN A 417 -66.82 -45.52 -54.65
C ASN A 417 -65.84 -46.52 -53.97
N ASN A 418 -64.73 -46.89 -54.61
CA ASN A 418 -63.68 -47.72 -54.02
C ASN A 418 -62.47 -46.86 -53.64
N TYR A 419 -62.07 -46.94 -52.37
CA TYR A 419 -60.87 -46.30 -51.85
C TYR A 419 -59.74 -47.34 -51.75
N THR A 420 -58.57 -47.00 -52.26
CA THR A 420 -57.34 -47.73 -51.95
C THR A 420 -56.52 -46.89 -50.99
N VAL A 421 -56.26 -47.46 -49.82
CA VAL A 421 -55.27 -46.93 -48.90
C VAL A 421 -53.90 -47.23 -49.50
N GLY A 422 -53.19 -46.19 -49.92
CA GLY A 422 -51.81 -46.27 -50.40
C GLY A 422 -50.82 -46.55 -49.26
N PRO A 423 -49.53 -46.77 -49.57
CA PRO A 423 -48.55 -47.21 -48.59
C PRO A 423 -48.40 -46.21 -47.43
N ASN A 424 -48.01 -46.74 -46.27
CA ASN A 424 -47.73 -45.92 -45.10
C ASN A 424 -46.43 -45.14 -45.34
N ASP A 425 -46.53 -43.82 -45.44
CA ASP A 425 -45.39 -42.95 -45.69
C ASP A 425 -44.90 -42.38 -44.36
N TRP A 426 -43.60 -42.51 -44.10
CA TRP A 426 -42.94 -41.92 -42.94
C TRP A 426 -41.89 -40.94 -43.43
N SER A 427 -41.81 -39.76 -42.81
CA SER A 427 -40.77 -38.76 -43.07
C SER A 427 -40.01 -38.48 -41.78
N ILE A 428 -38.69 -38.28 -41.92
CA ILE A 428 -37.83 -37.81 -40.84
C ILE A 428 -37.22 -36.51 -41.30
N ASP A 429 -37.51 -35.43 -40.58
CA ASP A 429 -36.98 -34.11 -40.85
C ASP A 429 -35.99 -33.73 -39.75
N LEU A 430 -34.78 -33.35 -40.15
CA LEU A 430 -33.72 -32.88 -39.26
C LEU A 430 -33.36 -31.44 -39.63
N LYS A 431 -33.46 -30.53 -38.66
CA LYS A 431 -33.22 -29.11 -38.88
C LYS A 431 -32.15 -28.58 -37.92
N TRP A 432 -31.11 -27.95 -38.46
CA TRP A 432 -30.05 -27.29 -37.68
C TRP A 432 -30.18 -25.77 -37.73
N ASN A 433 -30.03 -25.11 -36.58
CA ASN A 433 -29.91 -23.65 -36.51
C ASN A 433 -28.45 -23.26 -36.27
N LEU A 434 -27.69 -23.11 -37.35
CA LEU A 434 -26.27 -22.75 -37.29
C LEU A 434 -26.02 -21.28 -36.91
N GLY A 435 -27.04 -20.43 -36.90
CA GLY A 435 -26.93 -19.04 -36.44
C GLY A 435 -26.55 -18.93 -34.96
N ASP A 436 -27.04 -19.88 -34.15
CA ASP A 436 -26.74 -19.98 -32.72
C ASP A 436 -25.25 -20.29 -32.44
N LEU A 437 -24.48 -20.73 -33.46
CA LEU A 437 -23.04 -20.91 -33.37
C LEU A 437 -22.29 -19.56 -33.28
N ILE A 438 -22.81 -18.54 -33.99
CA ILE A 438 -22.21 -17.21 -34.05
C ILE A 438 -22.74 -16.36 -32.89
N PHE A 439 -24.06 -16.34 -32.70
CA PHE A 439 -24.71 -15.57 -31.65
C PHE A 439 -26.02 -16.25 -31.22
N SER A 440 -26.12 -16.63 -29.95
CA SER A 440 -27.33 -17.20 -29.37
C SER A 440 -27.98 -16.18 -28.43
N THR A 441 -29.30 -16.00 -28.54
CA THR A 441 -30.09 -15.18 -27.62
C THR A 441 -30.01 -15.67 -26.17
N ASP A 442 -29.63 -16.94 -25.95
CA ASP A 442 -29.44 -17.48 -24.60
C ASP A 442 -28.20 -16.89 -23.91
N GLN A 443 -27.21 -16.36 -24.65
CA GLN A 443 -26.00 -15.76 -24.08
C GLN A 443 -26.30 -14.55 -23.19
N THR A 444 -27.21 -13.67 -23.61
CA THR A 444 -27.58 -12.48 -22.81
C THR A 444 -28.26 -12.91 -21.51
N SER A 445 -29.12 -13.93 -21.55
CA SER A 445 -29.77 -14.47 -20.35
C SER A 445 -28.77 -15.14 -19.39
N ILE A 446 -27.77 -15.84 -19.94
CA ILE A 446 -26.68 -16.47 -19.18
C ILE A 446 -25.82 -15.40 -18.53
N ASP A 447 -25.52 -14.31 -19.23
CA ASP A 447 -24.68 -13.24 -18.69
C ASP A 447 -25.39 -12.47 -17.56
N VAL A 448 -26.68 -12.17 -17.70
CA VAL A 448 -27.49 -11.59 -16.61
C VAL A 448 -27.51 -12.51 -15.39
N ARG A 449 -27.79 -13.81 -15.58
CA ARG A 449 -27.77 -14.80 -14.49
C ARG A 449 -26.37 -14.96 -13.89
N SER A 450 -25.31 -14.87 -14.69
CA SER A 450 -23.92 -14.96 -14.23
C SER A 450 -23.57 -13.80 -13.30
N ARG A 451 -24.01 -12.58 -13.64
CA ARG A 451 -23.81 -11.38 -12.81
C ARG A 451 -24.54 -11.50 -11.48
N LEU A 452 -25.82 -11.88 -11.50
CA LEU A 452 -26.62 -12.07 -10.28
C LEU A 452 -26.04 -13.18 -9.39
N THR A 453 -25.57 -14.28 -9.99
CA THR A 453 -24.93 -15.39 -9.25
C THR A 453 -23.61 -14.95 -8.63
N ALA A 454 -22.82 -14.12 -9.32
CA ALA A 454 -21.57 -13.57 -8.80
C ALA A 454 -21.82 -12.63 -7.62
N GLN A 455 -22.79 -11.70 -7.74
CA GLN A 455 -23.20 -10.81 -6.66
C GLN A 455 -23.66 -11.60 -5.42
N LEU A 456 -24.57 -12.55 -5.59
CA LEU A 456 -25.05 -13.39 -4.49
C LEU A 456 -23.92 -14.20 -3.85
N ARG A 457 -22.94 -14.65 -4.62
CA ARG A 457 -21.77 -15.36 -4.09
C ARG A 457 -20.91 -14.43 -3.24
N ASP A 458 -20.65 -13.22 -3.70
CA ASP A 458 -19.81 -12.26 -2.98
C ASP A 458 -20.51 -11.85 -1.67
N ASP A 459 -21.83 -11.61 -1.68
CA ASP A 459 -22.64 -11.36 -0.49
C ASP A 459 -22.56 -12.52 0.53
N ILE A 460 -22.71 -13.77 0.07
CA ILE A 460 -22.60 -14.96 0.94
C ILE A 460 -21.20 -15.09 1.53
N LEU A 461 -20.16 -14.83 0.74
CA LEU A 461 -18.78 -14.92 1.23
C LEU A 461 -18.50 -13.85 2.28
N ASP A 462 -19.00 -12.63 2.10
CA ASP A 462 -18.86 -11.55 3.06
C ASP A 462 -19.62 -11.84 4.37
N ASP A 463 -20.86 -12.32 4.29
CA ASP A 463 -21.66 -12.68 5.45
C ASP A 463 -21.04 -13.85 6.23
N VAL A 464 -20.60 -14.93 5.56
CA VAL A 464 -19.90 -16.05 6.20
C VAL A 464 -18.61 -15.58 6.88
N THR A 465 -17.85 -14.71 6.23
CA THR A 465 -16.60 -14.18 6.77
C THR A 465 -16.85 -13.32 8.01
N ARG A 466 -17.84 -12.43 7.95
CA ARG A 466 -18.25 -11.58 9.08
C ARG A 466 -18.66 -12.43 10.27
N LEU A 467 -19.61 -13.35 10.08
CA LEU A 467 -20.14 -14.22 11.15
C LEU A 467 -19.05 -15.11 11.75
N TYR A 468 -18.18 -15.70 10.93
CA TYR A 468 -17.09 -16.55 11.39
C TYR A 468 -16.11 -15.79 12.30
N TYR A 469 -15.69 -14.58 11.91
CA TYR A 469 -14.76 -13.78 12.70
C TYR A 469 -15.42 -13.06 13.88
N GLU A 470 -16.72 -12.80 13.86
CA GLU A 470 -17.49 -12.36 15.02
C GLU A 470 -17.52 -13.48 16.08
N ARG A 471 -17.85 -14.71 15.67
CA ARG A 471 -17.81 -15.90 16.53
C ARG A 471 -16.41 -16.10 17.10
N ARG A 472 -15.38 -16.01 16.26
CA ARG A 472 -13.98 -16.20 16.67
C ARG A 472 -13.53 -15.17 17.71
N ARG A 473 -13.94 -13.91 17.55
CA ARG A 473 -13.64 -12.85 18.54
C ARG A 473 -14.31 -13.12 19.87
N LEU A 474 -15.59 -13.50 19.85
CA LEU A 474 -16.35 -13.81 21.07
C LEU A 474 -15.76 -15.02 21.83
N GLN A 475 -15.30 -16.05 21.12
CA GLN A 475 -14.59 -17.19 21.73
C GLN A 475 -13.29 -16.77 22.40
N VAL A 476 -12.50 -15.93 21.75
CA VAL A 476 -11.24 -15.42 22.33
C VAL A 476 -11.54 -14.57 23.56
N GLU A 477 -12.57 -13.72 23.52
CA GLU A 477 -13.01 -12.92 24.66
C GLU A 477 -13.42 -13.80 25.85
N LEU A 478 -14.21 -14.85 25.63
CA LEU A 478 -14.60 -15.82 26.66
C LEU A 478 -13.41 -16.57 27.29
N ILE A 479 -12.30 -16.72 26.56
CA ILE A 479 -11.09 -17.41 27.04
C ILE A 479 -10.16 -16.46 27.79
N VAL A 480 -9.99 -15.23 27.29
CA VAL A 480 -9.04 -14.24 27.83
C VAL A 480 -9.61 -13.49 29.04
N SER A 481 -10.92 -13.20 29.02
CA SER A 481 -11.62 -12.47 30.07
C SER A 481 -12.93 -13.18 30.40
N LEU A 482 -12.88 -14.12 31.35
CA LEU A 482 -14.08 -14.70 31.93
C LEU A 482 -14.82 -13.61 32.72
N PRO A 483 -16.06 -13.23 32.36
CA PRO A 483 -16.82 -12.25 33.13
C PRO A 483 -17.07 -12.77 34.55
N ASP A 484 -16.84 -11.94 35.57
CA ASP A 484 -17.13 -12.28 36.97
C ASP A 484 -18.64 -12.41 37.25
N ASN A 485 -19.47 -11.87 36.35
CA ASN A 485 -20.93 -11.91 36.43
C ASN A 485 -21.51 -13.10 35.64
N GLU A 486 -22.21 -14.01 36.32
CA GLU A 486 -22.81 -15.20 35.70
C GLU A 486 -23.77 -14.85 34.56
N LYS A 487 -24.55 -13.77 34.70
CA LYS A 487 -25.50 -13.34 33.66
C LYS A 487 -24.79 -12.99 32.35
N GLU A 488 -23.71 -12.23 32.43
CA GLU A 488 -22.95 -11.79 31.26
C GLU A 488 -22.28 -12.98 30.55
N LYS A 489 -21.85 -13.99 31.32
CA LYS A 489 -21.33 -15.23 30.77
C LYS A 489 -22.38 -16.00 29.97
N TYR A 490 -23.61 -16.13 30.49
CA TYR A 490 -24.70 -16.80 29.77
C TYR A 490 -25.11 -16.04 28.51
N ASP A 491 -25.20 -14.71 28.58
CA ASP A 491 -25.53 -13.89 27.40
C ASP A 491 -24.50 -14.08 26.27
N LYS A 492 -23.20 -14.14 26.60
CA LYS A 492 -22.13 -14.41 25.62
C LYS A 492 -22.16 -15.84 25.08
N LEU A 493 -22.53 -16.83 25.89
CA LEU A 493 -22.70 -18.21 25.40
C LEU A 493 -23.89 -18.33 24.45
N LEU A 494 -25.02 -17.70 24.76
CA LEU A 494 -26.18 -17.66 23.87
C LEU A 494 -25.85 -16.96 22.56
N ARG A 495 -25.10 -15.86 22.60
CA ARG A 495 -24.63 -15.19 21.37
C ARG A 495 -23.69 -16.08 20.54
N LEU A 496 -22.88 -16.91 21.18
CA LEU A 496 -22.03 -17.88 20.48
C LEU A 496 -22.86 -18.96 19.77
N GLU A 497 -23.92 -19.44 20.40
CA GLU A 497 -24.87 -20.39 19.79
C GLU A 497 -25.64 -19.75 18.63
N GLU A 498 -26.09 -18.51 18.79
CA GLU A 498 -26.74 -17.72 17.73
C GLU A 498 -25.85 -17.59 16.48
N LEU A 499 -24.60 -17.15 16.66
CA LEU A 499 -23.65 -17.03 15.55
C LEU A 499 -23.33 -18.38 14.89
N THR A 500 -23.38 -19.47 15.65
CA THR A 500 -23.18 -20.82 15.11
C THR A 500 -24.39 -21.24 14.27
N ALA A 501 -25.61 -20.94 14.72
CA ALA A 501 -26.84 -21.20 13.97
C ALA A 501 -26.91 -20.37 12.66
N ASP A 502 -26.45 -19.12 12.69
CA ASP A 502 -26.39 -18.27 11.49
C ASP A 502 -25.43 -18.84 10.43
N ILE A 503 -24.26 -19.32 10.84
CA ILE A 503 -23.29 -19.98 9.95
C ILE A 503 -23.87 -21.30 9.41
N ASP A 504 -24.59 -22.06 10.23
CA ASP A 504 -25.29 -23.27 9.78
C ASP A 504 -26.40 -22.98 8.78
N GLY A 505 -27.11 -21.85 8.93
CA GLY A 505 -28.09 -21.38 7.95
C GLY A 505 -27.48 -21.18 6.56
N LEU A 506 -26.22 -20.72 6.51
CA LEU A 506 -25.46 -20.51 5.27
C LEU A 506 -24.74 -21.77 4.77
N THR A 507 -24.57 -22.80 5.60
CA THR A 507 -23.84 -24.03 5.25
C THR A 507 -24.68 -25.31 5.25
N GLY A 508 -25.98 -25.21 5.51
CA GLY A 508 -26.90 -26.35 5.56
C GLY A 508 -26.66 -27.28 6.76
N GLY A 509 -26.24 -26.74 7.91
CA GLY A 509 -25.96 -27.51 9.12
C GLY A 509 -24.61 -28.26 9.12
N TRP A 510 -23.78 -28.05 8.10
CA TRP A 510 -22.48 -28.71 7.99
C TRP A 510 -21.49 -28.24 9.05
N PHE A 511 -21.56 -26.97 9.45
CA PHE A 511 -20.59 -26.38 10.36
C PHE A 511 -20.70 -27.00 11.76
N SER A 512 -21.90 -27.07 12.35
CA SER A 512 -22.11 -27.77 13.63
C SER A 512 -21.81 -29.27 13.55
N ALA A 513 -22.22 -29.95 12.48
CA ALA A 513 -21.93 -31.38 12.29
C ALA A 513 -20.43 -31.69 12.21
N ASN A 514 -19.60 -30.71 11.81
CA ASN A 514 -18.14 -30.86 11.80
C ASN A 514 -17.49 -30.49 13.14
N LEU A 515 -18.15 -29.65 13.95
CA LEU A 515 -17.72 -29.37 15.33
C LEU A 515 -17.97 -30.56 16.26
N GLU A 516 -19.07 -31.31 16.09
CA GLU A 516 -19.39 -32.50 16.92
C GLU A 516 -18.48 -33.71 16.65
N LYS A 517 -17.82 -33.75 15.48
CA LYS A 517 -16.91 -34.84 15.09
C LYS A 517 -15.49 -34.67 15.62
N ALA A 518 -15.19 -33.51 16.20
CA ALA A 518 -13.86 -33.07 16.55
C ALA A 518 -13.75 -32.94 18.08
#